data_AF-A0A1D1UMJ8-F1
#
_entry.id   AF-A0A1D1UMJ8-F1
#
_cell.length_a   1.000
_cell.length_b   1.000
_cell.length_c   1.000
_cell.angle_alpha   90.00
_cell.angle_beta   90.00
_cell.angle_gamma   90.00
#
_symmetry.space_group_name_H-M   'P 1'
#
loop_
_entity.id
_entity.type
_entity.pdbx_description
1 polymer ?
#
loop_
_entity_poly.entity_id
_entity_poly.type
_entity_poly.pdbx_seq_one_letter_code
_entity_poly.pdbx_strand_id
1 'polypeptide(L)'
;MVAIGICWKGMSKPCVVDGNAKVTVQYVVDNVLSPMVKNDIPRLYPKNPQDVMVHFDSAKSHVAILTQNWMEENHPNYFPHYHWMANRPDLAPLDYAIDGILKNF
;
A
#
# COMPACT_ATOMS: atom_id res chain seq x y z
N MET A 1 13.04 -6.55 2.26
CA MET A 1 11.86 -6.13 1.45
C MET A 1 11.64 -4.64 1.69
N VAL A 2 11.21 -3.87 0.70
CA VAL A 2 10.82 -2.46 0.88
C VAL A 2 9.35 -2.34 0.52
N ALA A 3 8.57 -1.63 1.33
CA ALA A 3 7.18 -1.30 1.04
C ALA A 3 7.04 0.21 0.89
N ILE A 4 6.39 0.63 -0.19
CA ILE A 4 6.13 2.03 -0.54
C ILE A 4 4.73 2.15 -1.16
N GLY A 5 4.07 3.27 -0.92
CA GLY A 5 2.91 3.73 -1.69
C GLY A 5 3.33 4.86 -2.62
N ILE A 6 2.75 4.93 -3.82
CA ILE A 6 3.00 6.02 -4.77
C ILE A 6 1.69 6.63 -5.26
N CYS A 7 1.74 7.91 -5.58
CA CYS A 7 0.65 8.64 -6.21
C CYS A 7 1.22 9.77 -7.07
N TRP A 8 0.34 10.52 -7.72
CA TRP A 8 0.69 11.70 -8.52
C TRP A 8 1.52 12.75 -7.73
N LYS A 9 1.27 12.90 -6.43
CA LYS A 9 1.94 13.89 -5.57
C LYS A 9 3.29 13.43 -5.03
N GLY A 10 3.68 12.18 -5.24
CA GLY A 10 4.94 11.61 -4.76
C GLY A 10 4.76 10.25 -4.09
N MET A 11 5.69 9.91 -3.19
CA MET A 11 5.72 8.62 -2.49
C MET A 11 5.44 8.75 -0.99
N SER A 12 4.96 7.66 -0.40
CA SER A 12 4.95 7.44 1.05
C SER A 12 6.38 7.32 1.57
N LYS A 13 6.56 7.39 2.89
CA LYS A 13 7.85 7.05 3.48
C LYS A 13 8.15 5.56 3.20
N PRO A 14 9.36 5.20 2.70
CA PRO A 14 9.72 3.80 2.52
C PRO A 14 9.79 3.06 3.86
N CYS A 15 9.13 1.92 3.93
CA CYS A 15 9.24 0.98 5.03
C CYS A 15 10.23 -0.13 4.65
N VAL A 16 11.43 -0.10 5.22
CA VAL A 16 12.45 -1.12 5.01
C VAL A 16 12.23 -2.22 6.04
N VAL A 17 11.87 -3.40 5.55
CA VAL A 17 11.66 -4.58 6.39
C VAL A 17 12.99 -5.30 6.57
N ASP A 18 13.36 -5.53 7.83
CA ASP A 18 14.50 -6.35 8.24
C ASP A 18 14.44 -7.71 7.53
N GLY A 19 15.56 -8.13 6.95
CA GLY A 19 15.68 -9.38 6.20
C GLY A 19 15.36 -10.63 7.02
N ASN A 20 15.46 -10.57 8.35
CA ASN A 20 15.11 -11.67 9.24
C ASN A 20 13.68 -11.59 9.80
N ALA A 21 12.94 -10.51 9.53
CA ALA A 21 11.61 -10.32 10.08
C ALA A 21 10.56 -11.19 9.36
N LYS A 22 9.70 -11.82 10.16
CA LYS A 22 8.49 -12.46 9.64
C LYS A 22 7.45 -11.39 9.33
N VAL A 23 7.18 -11.16 8.05
CA VAL A 23 6.13 -10.23 7.60
C VAL A 23 4.76 -10.86 7.83
N THR A 24 4.15 -10.55 8.97
CA THR A 24 2.76 -10.92 9.26
C THR A 24 1.79 -9.86 8.74
N VAL A 25 0.50 -10.19 8.68
CA VAL A 25 -0.55 -9.21 8.34
C VAL A 25 -0.52 -8.03 9.31
N GLN A 26 -0.39 -8.32 10.61
CA GLN A 26 -0.27 -7.30 11.65
C GLN A 26 0.93 -6.39 11.42
N TYR A 27 2.09 -6.96 11.06
CA TYR A 27 3.28 -6.18 10.74
C TYR A 27 3.02 -5.21 9.58
N VAL A 28 2.36 -5.66 8.51
CA VAL A 28 2.02 -4.81 7.36
C VAL A 28 1.08 -3.69 7.79
N VAL A 29 0.04 -4.00 8.58
CA VAL A 29 -0.89 -2.97 9.07
C VAL A 29 -0.16 -1.92 9.90
N ASP A 30 0.65 -2.35 10.87
CA ASP A 30 1.27 -1.44 11.84
C ASP A 30 2.40 -0.60 11.24
N ASN A 31 3.23 -1.21 10.39
CA ASN A 31 4.49 -0.61 9.93
C ASN A 31 4.41 -0.01 8.53
N VAL A 32 3.41 -0.40 7.73
CA VAL A 32 3.25 0.08 6.35
C VAL A 32 1.96 0.86 6.21
N LEU A 33 0.82 0.20 6.45
CA LEU A 33 -0.49 0.74 6.11
C LEU A 33 -0.91 1.91 7.02
N SER A 34 -0.80 1.72 8.34
CA SER A 34 -1.15 2.73 9.33
C SER A 34 -0.32 4.02 9.17
N PRO A 35 1.02 3.97 9.03
CA PRO A 35 1.81 5.16 8.74
C PRO A 35 1.43 5.83 7.41
N MET A 36 1.20 5.03 6.35
CA MET A 36 0.81 5.55 5.04
C MET A 36 -0.50 6.33 5.13
N VAL A 37 -1.54 5.73 5.72
CA VAL A 37 -2.88 6.34 5.81
C VAL A 37 -2.91 7.51 6.79
N LYS A 38 -2.27 7.39 7.96
CA LYS A 38 -2.35 8.42 9.00
C LYS A 38 -1.40 9.60 8.78
N ASN A 39 -0.28 9.40 8.10
CA ASN A 39 0.73 10.44 7.93
C ASN A 39 0.96 10.83 6.47
N ASP A 40 1.15 9.85 5.58
CA ASP A 40 1.55 10.15 4.21
C ASP A 40 0.39 10.67 3.34
N ILE A 41 -0.80 10.08 3.46
CA ILE A 41 -1.98 10.58 2.73
C ILE A 41 -2.29 12.04 3.12
N PRO A 42 -2.40 12.42 4.40
CA PRO A 42 -2.58 13.82 4.80
C PRO A 42 -1.44 14.74 4.37
N ARG A 43 -0.19 14.26 4.38
CA ARG A 43 0.96 15.04 3.89
C ARG A 43 0.89 15.30 2.39
N LEU A 44 0.47 14.32 1.59
CA LEU A 44 0.41 14.40 0.13
C LEU A 44 -0.87 15.11 -0.37
N TYR A 45 -1.99 14.97 0.36
CA TYR A 45 -3.30 15.53 0.05
C TYR A 45 -3.93 16.21 1.29
N PRO A 46 -3.40 17.36 1.73
CA PRO A 46 -3.81 17.98 3.01
C PRO A 46 -5.23 18.54 3.02
N LYS A 47 -5.82 18.81 1.85
CA LYS A 47 -7.18 19.38 1.75
C LYS A 47 -8.27 18.32 1.83
N ASN A 48 -8.01 17.15 1.27
CA ASN A 48 -9.01 16.11 1.10
C ASN A 48 -8.38 14.70 1.17
N PRO A 49 -7.74 14.36 2.30
CA PRO A 49 -7.06 13.07 2.44
C PRO A 49 -8.02 11.89 2.26
N GLN A 50 -9.26 12.01 2.73
CA GLN A 50 -10.28 10.95 2.65
C GLN A 50 -10.76 10.65 1.22
N ASP A 51 -10.61 11.61 0.28
CA ASP A 51 -10.97 11.42 -1.13
C ASP A 51 -9.92 10.59 -1.89
N VAL A 52 -8.76 10.33 -1.28
CA VAL A 52 -7.71 9.53 -1.91
C VAL A 52 -8.12 8.07 -1.91
N MET A 53 -8.24 7.49 -3.09
CA MET A 53 -8.51 6.06 -3.24
C MET A 53 -7.21 5.25 -3.10
N VAL A 54 -7.18 4.32 -2.15
CA VAL A 54 -6.03 3.40 -1.97
C VAL A 54 -6.21 2.15 -2.82
N HIS A 55 -5.18 1.75 -3.55
CA HIS A 55 -5.14 0.53 -4.35
C HIS A 55 -4.05 -0.42 -3.83
N PHE A 56 -4.36 -1.71 -3.79
CA PHE A 56 -3.42 -2.79 -3.44
C PHE A 56 -3.39 -3.84 -4.56
N ASP A 57 -2.39 -4.74 -4.51
CA ASP A 57 -2.43 -5.99 -5.26
C ASP A 57 -3.13 -7.10 -4.46
N SER A 58 -3.22 -8.30 -5.05
CA SER A 58 -3.86 -9.47 -4.43
C SER A 58 -2.97 -10.26 -3.45
N ALA A 59 -1.90 -9.66 -2.93
CA ALA A 59 -1.05 -10.32 -1.93
C ALA A 59 -1.85 -10.74 -0.69
N LYS A 60 -1.48 -11.89 -0.08
CA LYS A 60 -2.19 -12.49 1.06
C LYS A 60 -2.40 -11.54 2.24
N SER A 61 -1.44 -10.63 2.49
CA SER A 61 -1.54 -9.62 3.54
C SER A 61 -2.58 -8.54 3.24
N HIS A 62 -2.76 -8.16 1.98
CA HIS A 62 -3.70 -7.11 1.57
C HIS A 62 -5.14 -7.62 1.57
N VAL A 63 -5.37 -8.84 1.11
CA VAL A 63 -6.71 -9.49 1.11
C VAL A 63 -7.14 -10.00 2.48
N ALA A 64 -6.24 -10.01 3.48
CA ALA A 64 -6.56 -10.54 4.80
C ALA A 64 -7.67 -9.73 5.48
N ILE A 65 -8.60 -10.42 6.15
CA ILE A 65 -9.72 -9.80 6.87
C ILE A 65 -9.25 -8.69 7.81
N LEU A 66 -8.14 -8.90 8.50
CA LEU A 66 -7.58 -7.90 9.41
C LEU A 66 -7.20 -6.60 8.69
N THR A 67 -6.64 -6.67 7.49
CA THR A 67 -6.30 -5.50 6.69
C THR A 67 -7.54 -4.81 6.13
N GLN A 68 -8.50 -5.60 5.64
CA GLN A 68 -9.76 -5.07 5.11
C GLN A 68 -10.55 -4.34 6.20
N ASN A 69 -10.75 -4.97 7.37
CA ASN A 69 -11.42 -4.34 8.51
C ASN A 69 -10.72 -3.05 8.95
N TRP A 70 -9.38 -3.07 8.99
CA TRP A 70 -8.61 -1.88 9.33
C TRP A 70 -8.84 -0.74 8.33
N MET A 71 -8.91 -1.04 7.03
CA MET A 71 -9.20 -0.05 5.99
C MET A 71 -10.63 0.49 6.11
N GLU A 72 -11.63 -0.35 6.32
CA GLU A 72 -13.01 0.10 6.54
C GLU A 72 -13.12 1.07 7.72
N GLU A 73 -12.39 0.81 8.81
CA GLU A 73 -12.40 1.65 10.01
C GLU A 73 -11.60 2.96 9.87
N ASN A 74 -10.48 2.95 9.13
CA ASN A 74 -9.52 4.07 9.13
C ASN A 74 -9.50 4.88 7.83
N HIS A 75 -9.85 4.26 6.69
CA HIS A 75 -9.81 4.86 5.36
C HIS A 75 -10.67 4.06 4.35
N PRO A 76 -12.01 4.15 4.41
CA PRO A 76 -12.93 3.29 3.64
C PRO A 76 -12.88 3.54 2.13
N ASN A 77 -12.19 4.59 1.67
CA ASN A 77 -11.97 4.85 0.26
C ASN A 77 -10.77 4.04 -0.27
N TYR A 78 -10.98 2.73 -0.45
CA TYR A 78 -10.00 1.83 -1.05
C TYR A 78 -10.66 0.93 -2.09
N PHE A 79 -9.87 0.47 -3.05
CA PHE A 79 -10.34 -0.41 -4.11
C PHE A 79 -10.56 -1.81 -3.53
N PRO A 80 -11.79 -2.36 -3.56
CA PRO A 80 -12.09 -3.64 -2.91
C PRO A 80 -11.32 -4.79 -3.55
N HIS A 81 -10.95 -5.79 -2.74
CA HIS A 81 -10.12 -6.90 -3.21
C HIS A 81 -10.72 -7.72 -4.35
N TYR A 82 -12.05 -7.81 -4.43
CA TYR A 82 -12.74 -8.55 -5.50
C TYR A 82 -12.70 -7.85 -6.86
N HIS A 83 -12.23 -6.60 -6.93
CA HIS A 83 -11.95 -5.92 -8.18
C HIS A 83 -10.47 -6.03 -8.61
N TRP A 84 -9.58 -6.55 -7.77
CA TRP A 84 -8.16 -6.74 -8.14
C TRP A 84 -8.02 -7.87 -9.15
N MET A 85 -7.35 -7.60 -10.26
CA MET A 85 -7.02 -8.65 -11.22
C MET A 85 -5.80 -9.41 -10.70
N ALA A 86 -5.99 -10.68 -10.35
CA ALA A 86 -4.90 -11.54 -9.89
C ALA A 86 -3.81 -11.69 -10.97
N ASN A 87 -2.54 -11.69 -10.55
CA ASN A 87 -1.37 -11.89 -11.41
C ASN A 87 -1.21 -10.88 -12.56
N ARG A 88 -1.57 -9.62 -12.34
CA ARG A 88 -1.46 -8.53 -13.32
C ARG A 88 -0.52 -7.41 -12.86
N PRO A 89 0.80 -7.62 -12.85
CA PRO A 89 1.77 -6.60 -12.48
C PRO A 89 1.76 -5.40 -13.47
N ASP A 90 1.28 -5.61 -14.69
CA ASP A 90 1.07 -4.55 -15.69
C ASP A 90 0.02 -3.52 -15.28
N LEU A 91 -0.83 -3.84 -14.30
CA LEU A 91 -1.87 -2.95 -13.77
C LEU A 91 -1.46 -2.26 -12.46
N ALA A 92 -0.32 -2.62 -11.89
CA ALA A 92 0.18 -2.05 -10.64
C ALA A 92 1.33 -1.08 -10.95
N PRO A 93 1.15 0.25 -10.76
CA PRO A 93 2.19 1.25 -11.04
C PRO A 93 3.52 1.00 -10.34
N LEU A 94 3.49 0.38 -9.15
CA LEU A 94 4.72 -0.02 -8.46
C LEU A 94 5.47 -1.12 -9.24
N ASP A 95 4.77 -2.16 -9.68
CA ASP A 95 5.38 -3.32 -10.32
C ASP A 95 5.92 -3.01 -11.71
N TYR A 96 5.12 -2.38 -12.59
CA TYR A 96 5.54 -2.17 -13.99
C TYR A 96 6.51 -1.01 -14.17
N ALA A 97 6.50 -0.01 -13.27
CA ALA A 97 7.35 1.17 -13.39
C ALA A 97 8.46 1.18 -12.35
N ILE A 98 8.13 1.35 -11.06
CA ILE A 98 9.14 1.61 -10.02
C ILE A 98 10.05 0.40 -9.81
N ASP A 99 9.48 -0.78 -9.58
CA ASP A 99 10.24 -2.01 -9.38
C ASP A 99 11.00 -2.41 -10.64
N GLY A 100 10.42 -2.19 -11.82
CA GLY A 100 11.09 -2.38 -13.09
C GLY A 100 12.35 -1.52 -13.24
N ILE A 101 12.27 -0.25 -12.83
CA ILE A 101 13.42 0.66 -12.81
C ILE A 101 14.46 0.21 -11.77
N LEU A 102 14.02 -0.08 -10.54
CA LEU A 102 14.90 -0.42 -9.43
C LEU A 102 15.67 -1.73 -9.65
N LYS A 103 15.10 -2.71 -10.36
CA LYS A 103 15.78 -3.97 -10.70
C LYS A 103 16.96 -3.80 -11.66
N ASN A 104 17.07 -2.67 -12.34
CA ASN A 104 18.16 -2.37 -13.26
C ASN A 104 19.33 -1.63 -12.58
N PHE A 105 19.26 -1.44 -11.26
CA PHE A 105 20.32 -0.89 -10.42
C PHE A 105 20.77 -1.95 -9.40
#